data_AF-A0A2H9SGR5-F1
#
_entry.id   AF-A0A2H9SGR5-F1
#
_cell.length_a   1.000
_cell.length_b   1.000
_cell.length_c   1.000
_cell.angle_alpha   90.00
_cell.angle_beta   90.00
_cell.angle_gamma   90.00
#
_symmetry.space_group_name_H-M   'P 1'
#
loop_
_entity.id
_entity.type
_entity.pdbx_description
1 polymer ?
#
loop_
_entity_poly.entity_id
_entity_poly.type
_entity_poly.pdbx_seq_one_letter_code
_entity_poly.pdbx_strand_id
1 'polypeptide(L)'
;MNNISLGLIPNIKKSTDIVEYLPERQVLLNYPVDALGETLGSAAKRLAYHVQVPEGMAAQSVLAVASLVAQAYVNVCIPNIIGLKPVSLYFLTVAESGDRKSSVDTLALSMINRYEAQCLQNFQSEIKRYDAAMDAWKLRRESVVKRSQNNHEMTEQAQEDIEDELFNVECSKPKPPARSNILFSEPTPEGIFKHYQQGLPSAGLFSDEGIFFLMAME
;
A
#
# COMPACT_ATOMS: atom_id res chain seq x y z
N MET A 1 18.99 -82.58 -0.89
CA MET A 1 18.44 -81.62 0.08
C MET A 1 17.74 -80.53 -0.70
N ASN A 2 16.42 -80.45 -0.52
CA ASN A 2 15.50 -79.56 -1.22
C ASN A 2 15.85 -78.09 -1.01
N ASN A 3 15.86 -77.31 -2.08
CA ASN A 3 15.55 -75.88 -1.99
C ASN A 3 14.29 -75.62 -2.81
N ILE A 4 13.25 -75.22 -2.07
CA ILE A 4 11.89 -75.00 -2.52
C ILE A 4 11.85 -73.63 -3.19
N SER A 5 11.57 -73.58 -4.49
CA SER A 5 11.28 -72.33 -5.19
C SER A 5 9.84 -71.93 -4.86
N LEU A 6 9.67 -71.05 -3.86
CA LEU A 6 8.40 -70.40 -3.55
C LEU A 6 8.13 -69.34 -4.61
N GLY A 7 7.35 -69.72 -5.62
CA GLY A 7 6.75 -68.78 -6.57
C GLY A 7 5.67 -67.94 -5.89
N LEU A 8 6.02 -66.76 -5.38
CA LEU A 8 5.07 -65.78 -4.82
C LEU A 8 5.54 -64.33 -5.01
N ILE A 9 5.86 -63.90 -6.24
CA ILE A 9 5.64 -62.50 -6.65
C ILE A 9 5.20 -62.50 -8.12
N PRO A 10 3.91 -62.27 -8.43
CA PRO A 10 3.51 -62.07 -9.82
C PRO A 10 4.13 -60.76 -10.31
N ASN A 11 4.73 -60.83 -11.50
CA ASN A 11 5.17 -59.74 -12.37
C ASN A 11 4.76 -58.35 -11.87
N ILE A 12 5.73 -57.56 -11.40
CA ILE A 12 5.53 -56.14 -11.09
C ILE A 12 4.97 -55.50 -12.36
N LYS A 13 3.70 -55.10 -12.32
CA LYS A 13 3.07 -54.31 -13.39
C LYS A 13 4.02 -53.16 -13.70
N LYS A 14 4.40 -53.01 -14.98
CA LYS A 14 5.10 -51.83 -15.51
C LYS A 14 4.51 -50.59 -14.82
N SER A 15 5.37 -49.77 -14.20
CA SER A 15 4.93 -48.52 -13.57
C SER A 15 4.04 -47.77 -14.56
N THR A 16 2.81 -47.52 -14.12
CA THR A 16 1.81 -46.71 -14.83
C THR A 16 2.01 -45.23 -14.55
N ASP A 17 3.10 -44.88 -13.87
CA ASP A 17 3.49 -43.51 -13.65
C ASP A 17 3.93 -42.97 -15.01
N ILE A 18 2.98 -42.35 -15.69
CA ILE A 18 3.28 -41.36 -16.71
C ILE A 18 4.26 -40.40 -16.04
N VAL A 19 5.55 -40.55 -16.36
CA VAL A 19 6.56 -39.55 -16.04
C VAL A 19 6.16 -38.35 -16.87
N GLU A 20 5.32 -37.50 -16.29
CA GLU A 20 5.03 -36.19 -16.82
C GLU A 20 6.41 -35.51 -16.90
N TYR A 21 6.91 -35.36 -18.12
CA TYR A 21 8.18 -34.70 -18.34
C TYR A 21 8.04 -33.31 -17.75
N LEU A 22 8.79 -33.02 -16.68
CA LEU A 22 8.89 -31.67 -16.18
C LEU A 22 9.26 -30.79 -17.37
N PRO A 23 8.55 -29.67 -17.60
CA PRO A 23 8.84 -28.80 -18.73
C PRO A 23 10.33 -28.45 -18.71
N GLU A 24 10.98 -28.52 -19.87
CA GLU A 24 12.39 -28.16 -20.00
C GLU A 24 12.59 -26.78 -19.40
N ARG A 25 13.53 -26.68 -18.45
CA ARG A 25 13.88 -25.42 -17.80
C ARG A 25 14.30 -24.44 -18.89
N GLN A 26 13.47 -23.44 -19.16
CA GLN A 26 13.77 -22.43 -20.16
C GLN A 26 15.13 -21.78 -19.86
N VAL A 27 15.87 -21.48 -20.93
CA VAL A 27 17.14 -20.75 -20.85
C VAL A 27 16.89 -19.44 -20.11
N LEU A 28 17.68 -19.17 -19.07
CA LEU A 28 17.60 -17.93 -18.30
C LEU A 28 17.91 -16.75 -19.24
N LEU A 29 16.88 -15.99 -19.60
CA LEU A 29 17.03 -14.73 -20.30
C LEU A 29 17.53 -13.67 -19.32
N ASN A 30 18.54 -12.91 -19.72
CA ASN A 30 19.00 -11.75 -18.94
C ASN A 30 17.88 -10.71 -18.89
N TYR A 31 17.64 -10.16 -17.69
CA TYR A 31 16.69 -9.06 -17.53
C TYR A 31 17.19 -7.83 -18.30
N PRO A 32 16.35 -7.15 -19.10
CA PRO A 32 16.78 -6.02 -19.93
C PRO A 32 16.93 -4.73 -19.10
N VAL A 33 17.86 -4.70 -18.15
CA VAL A 33 18.05 -3.56 -17.24
C VAL A 33 18.37 -2.25 -17.97
N ASP A 34 18.99 -2.33 -19.15
CA ASP A 34 19.30 -1.17 -19.98
C ASP A 34 18.04 -0.48 -20.53
N ALA A 35 16.92 -1.20 -20.67
CA ALA A 35 15.65 -0.63 -21.10
C ALA A 35 15.05 0.35 -20.06
N LEU A 36 15.53 0.34 -18.82
CA LEU A 36 15.13 1.27 -17.77
C LEU A 36 15.79 2.65 -17.91
N GLY A 37 16.67 2.83 -18.88
CA GLY A 37 17.41 4.06 -19.12
C GLY A 37 18.45 4.35 -18.04
N GLU A 38 19.09 5.52 -18.14
CA GLU A 38 20.26 5.85 -17.32
C GLU A 38 19.93 5.99 -15.83
N THR A 39 18.79 6.60 -15.49
CA THR A 39 18.41 6.87 -14.10
C THR A 39 18.03 5.58 -13.35
N LEU A 40 16.98 4.89 -13.81
CA LEU A 40 16.46 3.71 -13.12
C LEU A 40 17.36 2.49 -13.35
N GLY A 41 17.92 2.33 -14.55
CA GLY A 41 18.85 1.24 -14.87
C GLY A 41 20.13 1.32 -14.05
N SER A 42 20.74 2.50 -13.89
CA SER A 42 21.93 2.66 -13.05
C SER A 42 21.63 2.39 -11.57
N ALA A 43 20.46 2.83 -11.07
CA ALA A 43 20.04 2.53 -9.71
C ALA A 43 19.88 1.02 -9.50
N ALA A 44 19.20 0.33 -10.43
CA ALA A 44 19.00 -1.11 -10.39
C ALA A 44 20.34 -1.88 -10.41
N LYS A 45 21.27 -1.53 -11.32
CA LYS A 45 22.60 -2.15 -11.40
C LYS A 45 23.41 -1.94 -10.11
N ARG A 46 23.37 -0.74 -9.53
CA ARG A 46 24.06 -0.44 -8.26
C ARG A 46 23.47 -1.23 -7.10
N LEU A 47 22.14 -1.31 -7.01
CA LEU A 47 21.48 -2.11 -5.98
C LEU A 47 21.81 -3.60 -6.14
N ALA A 48 21.74 -4.13 -7.37
CA ALA A 48 22.13 -5.51 -7.66
C ALA A 48 23.57 -5.79 -7.23
N TYR A 49 24.50 -4.89 -7.56
CA TYR A 49 25.91 -4.98 -7.17
C TYR A 49 26.11 -4.92 -5.64
N HIS A 50 25.43 -4.04 -4.91
CA HIS A 50 25.66 -3.90 -3.46
C HIS A 50 24.95 -4.96 -2.63
N VAL A 51 23.73 -5.34 -3.00
CA VAL A 51 22.94 -6.34 -2.27
C VAL A 51 23.29 -7.76 -2.72
N GLN A 52 23.97 -7.92 -3.85
CA GLN A 52 24.33 -9.21 -4.44
C GLN A 52 23.07 -10.03 -4.75
N VAL A 53 22.17 -9.44 -5.55
CA VAL A 53 20.92 -10.05 -6.04
C VAL A 53 20.87 -9.98 -7.57
N PRO A 54 20.06 -10.81 -8.25
CA PRO A 54 19.87 -10.71 -9.70
C PRO A 54 19.40 -9.31 -10.13
N GLU A 55 19.89 -8.82 -11.27
CA GLU A 55 19.53 -7.49 -11.78
C GLU A 55 18.02 -7.31 -11.96
N GLY A 56 17.31 -8.36 -12.36
CA GLY A 56 15.85 -8.33 -12.50
C GLY A 56 15.13 -8.09 -11.18
N MET A 57 15.63 -8.63 -10.07
CA MET A 57 15.06 -8.38 -8.73
C MET A 57 15.26 -6.92 -8.33
N ALA A 58 16.48 -6.39 -8.47
CA ALA A 58 16.77 -4.99 -8.16
C ALA A 58 16.00 -4.02 -9.07
N ALA A 59 15.91 -4.33 -10.37
CA ALA A 59 15.14 -3.57 -11.34
C ALA A 59 13.66 -3.50 -10.96
N GLN A 60 13.09 -4.61 -10.52
CA GLN A 60 11.70 -4.67 -10.07
C GLN A 60 11.46 -3.77 -8.86
N SER A 61 12.31 -3.83 -7.82
CA SER A 61 12.20 -2.97 -6.65
C SER A 61 12.29 -1.49 -7.01
N VAL A 62 13.21 -1.12 -7.93
CA VAL A 62 13.34 0.25 -8.43
C VAL A 62 12.09 0.71 -9.19
N LEU A 63 11.55 -0.14 -10.07
CA LEU A 63 10.33 0.15 -10.82
C LEU A 63 9.11 0.28 -9.91
N ALA A 64 9.00 -0.53 -8.86
CA ALA A 64 7.95 -0.43 -7.85
C ALA A 64 7.94 0.94 -7.16
N VAL A 65 9.13 1.40 -6.75
CA VAL A 65 9.28 2.74 -6.14
C VAL A 65 9.00 3.84 -7.16
N ALA A 66 9.47 3.72 -8.40
CA ALA A 66 9.20 4.69 -9.44
C ALA A 66 7.69 4.79 -9.75
N SER A 67 6.99 3.65 -9.79
CA SER A 67 5.54 3.61 -9.95
C SER A 67 4.82 4.31 -8.81
N LEU A 68 5.24 4.08 -7.56
CA LEU A 68 4.66 4.74 -6.39
C LEU A 68 4.82 6.26 -6.48
N VAL A 69 6.00 6.75 -6.87
CA VAL A 69 6.23 8.19 -7.03
C VAL A 69 5.38 8.76 -8.17
N ALA A 70 5.26 8.06 -9.29
CA ALA A 70 4.52 8.52 -10.46
C ALA A 70 3.01 8.69 -10.21
N GLN A 71 2.42 7.89 -9.30
CA GLN A 71 1.00 7.97 -8.91
C GLN A 71 0.55 9.37 -8.53
N ALA A 72 1.41 10.16 -7.87
CA ALA A 72 1.08 11.49 -7.41
C ALA A 72 0.98 12.54 -8.54
N TYR A 73 1.50 12.24 -9.73
CA TYR A 73 1.67 13.22 -10.81
C TYR A 73 0.85 12.94 -12.05
N VAL A 74 0.52 11.68 -12.33
CA VAL A 74 -0.08 11.29 -13.60
C VAL A 74 -1.24 10.34 -13.39
N ASN A 75 -2.36 10.66 -14.05
CA ASN A 75 -3.44 9.74 -14.31
C ASN A 75 -3.49 9.43 -15.81
N VAL A 76 -4.01 8.25 -16.16
CA VAL A 76 -4.19 7.82 -17.55
C VAL A 76 -5.67 7.72 -17.91
N CYS A 77 -5.97 7.99 -19.17
CA CYS A 77 -7.27 7.72 -19.77
C CYS A 77 -7.15 6.44 -20.60
N ILE A 78 -7.97 5.44 -20.27
CA ILE A 78 -8.00 4.18 -21.00
C ILE A 78 -9.17 4.25 -21.99
N PRO A 79 -8.92 4.04 -23.30
CA PRO A 79 -10.00 4.02 -24.29
C PRO A 79 -11.12 3.06 -23.85
N ASN A 80 -12.37 3.52 -23.98
CA ASN A 80 -13.59 2.79 -23.62
C ASN A 80 -13.79 2.52 -22.11
N ILE A 81 -13.02 3.17 -21.22
CA ILE A 81 -13.26 3.14 -19.78
C ILE A 81 -13.60 4.56 -19.30
N ILE A 82 -14.66 4.69 -18.50
CA ILE A 82 -15.09 5.97 -17.95
C ILE A 82 -14.13 6.41 -16.84
N GLY A 83 -13.68 7.66 -16.94
CA GLY A 83 -12.91 8.35 -15.91
C GLY A 83 -11.40 8.21 -16.05
N LEU A 84 -10.67 9.08 -15.35
CA LEU A 84 -9.23 8.99 -15.20
C LEU A 84 -8.88 7.87 -14.22
N LYS A 85 -7.80 7.13 -14.51
CA LYS A 85 -7.29 6.05 -13.65
C LYS A 85 -5.89 6.41 -13.16
N PRO A 86 -5.55 6.13 -11.88
CA PRO A 86 -4.20 6.30 -11.39
C PRO A 86 -3.26 5.30 -12.08
N VAL A 87 -1.99 5.68 -12.25
CA VAL A 87 -0.95 4.77 -12.71
C VAL A 87 -0.54 3.84 -11.58
N SER A 88 -0.62 2.52 -11.77
CA SER A 88 -0.16 1.56 -10.77
C SER A 88 0.48 0.37 -11.47
N LEU A 89 1.58 -0.12 -10.92
CA LEU A 89 2.27 -1.32 -11.37
C LEU A 89 2.28 -2.34 -10.25
N TYR A 90 2.01 -3.59 -10.62
CA TYR A 90 2.03 -4.74 -9.73
C TYR A 90 3.27 -5.57 -10.00
N PHE A 91 3.99 -5.90 -8.94
CA PHE A 91 5.24 -6.63 -9.01
C PHE A 91 5.22 -7.83 -8.06
N LEU A 92 5.67 -8.98 -8.56
CA LEU A 92 5.77 -10.22 -7.79
C LEU A 92 7.16 -10.83 -8.04
N THR A 93 7.95 -10.92 -6.98
CA THR A 93 9.22 -11.67 -7.00
C THR A 93 9.04 -13.00 -6.30
N VAL A 94 9.40 -14.08 -6.97
CA VAL A 94 9.56 -15.40 -6.35
C VAL A 94 11.04 -15.66 -6.19
N ALA A 95 11.48 -15.85 -4.95
CA ALA A 95 12.86 -16.10 -4.58
C ALA A 95 12.91 -17.06 -3.38
N GLU A 96 14.04 -17.74 -3.18
CA GLU A 96 14.23 -18.61 -2.03
C GLU A 96 14.39 -17.79 -0.74
N SER A 97 14.12 -18.43 0.40
CA SER A 97 14.33 -17.80 1.70
C SER A 97 15.82 -17.44 1.86
N GLY A 98 16.10 -16.17 2.14
CA GLY A 98 17.47 -15.66 2.24
C GLY A 98 18.01 -14.98 0.98
N ASP A 99 17.25 -14.93 -0.12
CA ASP A 99 17.66 -14.28 -1.39
C ASP A 99 17.65 -12.74 -1.35
N ARG A 100 17.56 -12.15 -0.15
CA ARG A 100 17.71 -10.71 0.09
C ARG A 100 16.68 -9.82 -0.64
N LYS A 101 15.53 -10.39 -1.02
CA LYS A 101 14.33 -9.65 -1.50
C LYS A 101 14.04 -8.42 -0.63
N SER A 102 13.81 -8.64 0.67
CA SER A 102 13.45 -7.57 1.60
C SER A 102 14.55 -6.52 1.73
N SER A 103 15.82 -6.94 1.61
CA SER A 103 16.97 -6.04 1.69
C SER A 103 17.03 -5.09 0.49
N VAL A 104 16.79 -5.58 -0.73
CA VAL A 104 16.77 -4.72 -1.92
C VAL A 104 15.55 -3.80 -1.94
N ASP A 105 14.37 -4.29 -1.54
CA ASP A 105 13.15 -3.49 -1.38
C ASP A 105 13.35 -2.35 -0.37
N THR A 106 13.96 -2.65 0.78
CA THR A 106 14.26 -1.66 1.83
C THR A 106 15.16 -0.53 1.33
N LEU A 107 16.21 -0.86 0.58
CA LEU A 107 17.12 0.14 0.04
C LEU A 107 16.46 0.99 -1.06
N ALA A 108 15.68 0.36 -1.95
CA ALA A 108 14.92 1.07 -2.96
C ALA A 108 13.91 2.05 -2.33
N LEU A 109 13.23 1.63 -1.25
CA LEU A 109 12.24 2.42 -0.52
C LEU A 109 12.83 3.49 0.41
N SER A 110 14.15 3.51 0.62
CA SER A 110 14.80 4.36 1.63
C SER A 110 14.39 5.84 1.57
N MET A 111 14.25 6.42 0.38
CA MET A 111 13.83 7.82 0.20
C MET A 111 12.34 8.02 0.50
N ILE A 112 11.49 7.04 0.19
CA ILE A 112 10.06 7.08 0.54
C ILE A 112 9.89 6.99 2.05
N ASN A 113 10.60 6.06 2.71
CA ASN A 113 10.61 5.95 4.17
C ASN A 113 11.06 7.25 4.84
N ARG A 114 12.09 7.91 4.30
CA ARG A 114 12.54 9.22 4.79
C ARG A 114 11.48 10.30 4.62
N TYR A 115 10.80 10.33 3.47
CA TYR A 115 9.71 11.27 3.22
C TYR A 115 8.52 11.04 4.15
N GLU A 116 8.12 9.77 4.35
CA GLU A 116 7.04 9.40 5.28
C GLU A 116 7.37 9.81 6.72
N ALA A 117 8.62 9.64 7.17
CA ALA A 117 9.07 10.10 8.48
C ALA A 117 8.97 11.64 8.63
N GLN A 118 9.26 12.40 7.58
CA GLN A 118 9.09 13.86 7.57
C GLN A 118 7.61 14.26 7.63
N CYS A 119 6.75 13.59 6.85
CA CYS A 119 5.31 13.78 6.89
C CYS A 119 4.74 13.48 8.29
N LEU A 120 5.21 12.41 8.93
CA LEU A 120 4.79 12.05 10.28
C LEU A 120 5.17 13.12 11.30
N GLN A 121 6.36 13.70 11.19
CA GLN A 121 6.80 14.78 12.07
C GLN A 121 5.89 16.01 11.94
N ASN A 122 5.53 16.40 10.71
CA ASN A 122 4.60 17.50 10.47
C ASN A 122 3.21 17.19 11.01
N PHE A 123 2.70 15.99 10.72
CA PHE A 123 1.40 15.50 11.16
C PHE A 123 1.25 15.54 12.70
N GLN A 124 2.28 15.18 13.45
CA GLN A 124 2.26 15.25 14.92
C GLN A 124 2.03 16.66 15.47
N SER A 125 2.46 17.69 14.75
CA SER A 125 2.21 19.07 15.14
C SER A 125 0.79 19.53 14.74
N GLU A 126 0.36 19.12 13.54
CA GLU A 126 -0.97 19.45 13.00
C GLU A 126 -2.09 18.80 13.81
N ILE A 127 -1.92 17.54 14.23
CA ILE A 127 -2.94 16.82 15.01
C ILE A 127 -3.16 17.48 16.37
N LYS A 128 -2.10 17.93 17.05
CA LYS A 128 -2.21 18.67 18.31
C LYS A 128 -2.97 19.98 18.15
N ARG A 129 -2.70 20.70 17.05
CA ARG A 129 -3.41 21.95 16.72
C ARG A 129 -4.87 21.68 16.40
N TYR A 130 -5.15 20.61 15.66
CA TYR A 130 -6.50 20.16 15.36
C TYR A 130 -7.27 19.79 16.63
N ASP A 131 -6.67 19.01 17.54
CA ASP A 131 -7.30 18.60 18.80
C ASP A 131 -7.68 19.83 19.64
N ALA A 132 -6.75 20.77 19.80
CA ALA A 132 -7.01 22.03 20.51
C ALA A 132 -8.12 22.86 19.85
N ALA A 133 -8.12 22.98 18.52
CA ALA A 133 -9.16 23.68 17.78
C ALA A 133 -10.52 22.97 17.89
N MET A 134 -10.52 21.64 17.89
CA MET A 134 -11.71 20.81 18.01
C MET A 134 -12.33 20.94 19.40
N ASP A 135 -11.52 20.99 20.45
CA ASP A 135 -12.01 21.21 21.81
C ASP A 135 -12.55 22.62 22.00
N ALA A 136 -11.88 23.64 21.45
CA ALA A 136 -12.41 25.02 21.43
C ALA A 136 -13.76 25.10 20.68
N TRP A 137 -13.87 24.40 19.55
CA TRP A 137 -15.12 24.32 18.78
C TRP A 137 -16.24 23.64 19.58
N LYS A 138 -15.97 22.50 20.24
CA LYS A 138 -16.95 21.81 21.11
C LYS A 138 -17.44 22.72 22.22
N LEU A 139 -16.52 23.39 22.93
CA LEU A 139 -16.85 24.34 24.01
C LEU A 139 -17.74 25.48 23.49
N ARG A 140 -17.41 26.05 22.33
CA ARG A 140 -18.22 27.10 21.70
C ARG A 140 -19.62 26.60 21.39
N ARG A 141 -19.74 25.45 20.73
CA ARG A 141 -21.03 24.82 20.41
C ARG A 141 -21.87 24.56 21.66
N GLU A 142 -21.27 23.96 22.69
CA GLU A 142 -21.95 23.71 23.97
C GLU A 142 -22.40 25.01 24.66
N SER A 143 -21.62 26.09 24.56
CA SER A 143 -21.99 27.38 25.16
C SER A 143 -23.24 27.99 24.52
N VAL A 144 -23.40 27.84 23.20
CA VAL A 144 -24.60 28.30 22.46
C VAL A 144 -25.81 27.44 22.86
N VAL A 145 -25.64 26.12 22.91
CA VAL A 145 -26.71 25.17 23.32
C VAL A 145 -27.14 25.39 24.77
N LYS A 146 -26.20 25.62 25.70
CA LYS A 146 -26.55 25.89 27.12
C LYS A 146 -27.27 27.22 27.28
N ARG A 147 -26.89 28.24 26.48
CA ARG A 147 -27.54 29.55 26.48
C ARG A 147 -29.00 29.44 26.03
N SER A 148 -29.28 28.63 25.02
CA SER A 148 -30.66 28.42 24.54
C SER A 148 -31.52 27.64 25.54
N GLN A 149 -30.95 26.66 26.25
CA GLN A 149 -31.68 25.87 27.26
C GLN A 149 -32.10 26.65 28.51
N ASN A 150 -31.36 27.71 28.88
CA ASN A 150 -31.66 28.53 30.06
C ASN A 150 -32.76 29.58 29.82
N ASN A 151 -33.18 29.80 28.57
CA ASN A 151 -34.27 30.72 28.24
C ASN A 151 -35.59 29.96 28.20
N HIS A 152 -36.44 30.14 29.22
CA HIS A 152 -37.71 29.41 29.38
C HIS A 152 -38.83 29.83 28.40
N GLU A 153 -38.68 30.95 27.70
CA GLU A 153 -39.60 31.38 26.63
C GLU A 153 -38.78 31.78 25.39
N MET A 154 -38.91 31.00 24.30
CA MET A 154 -38.22 31.23 23.04
C MET A 154 -39.19 31.87 22.05
N THR A 155 -38.97 33.13 21.74
CA THR A 155 -39.64 33.80 20.61
C THR A 155 -39.09 33.25 19.29
N GLU A 156 -39.89 33.34 18.23
CA GLU A 156 -39.52 32.87 16.87
C GLU A 156 -38.21 33.53 16.40
N GLN A 157 -38.03 34.83 16.67
CA GLN A 157 -36.78 35.55 16.38
C GLN A 157 -35.57 35.01 17.15
N ALA A 158 -35.75 34.68 18.44
CA ALA A 158 -34.66 34.14 19.25
C ALA A 158 -34.25 32.73 18.77
N GLN A 159 -35.19 31.97 18.21
CA GLN A 159 -34.90 30.67 17.61
C GLN A 159 -34.07 30.83 16.32
N GLU A 160 -34.44 31.76 15.43
CA GLU A 160 -33.66 32.07 14.23
C GLU A 160 -32.23 32.52 14.57
N ASP A 161 -32.07 33.41 15.55
CA ASP A 161 -30.74 33.89 15.97
C ASP A 161 -29.83 32.76 16.49
N ILE A 162 -30.40 31.79 17.24
CA ILE A 162 -29.67 30.62 17.73
C ILE A 162 -29.32 29.67 16.58
N GLU A 163 -30.22 29.48 15.62
CA GLU A 163 -29.98 28.65 14.43
C GLU A 163 -28.82 29.22 13.60
N ASP A 164 -28.82 30.53 13.34
CA ASP A 164 -27.76 31.24 12.63
C ASP A 164 -26.42 31.16 13.39
N GLU A 165 -26.43 31.33 14.72
CA GLU A 165 -25.20 31.19 15.53
C GLU A 165 -24.66 29.76 15.49
N LEU A 166 -25.52 28.74 15.61
CA LEU A 166 -25.12 27.34 15.50
C LEU A 166 -24.59 27.00 14.10
N PHE A 167 -25.25 27.48 13.06
CA PHE A 167 -24.78 27.31 11.68
C PHE A 167 -23.37 27.87 11.51
N ASN A 168 -23.13 29.09 11.99
CA ASN A 168 -21.80 29.70 11.97
C ASN A 168 -20.76 28.89 12.75
N VAL A 169 -21.13 28.31 13.90
CA VAL A 169 -20.25 27.42 14.66
C VAL A 169 -19.94 26.15 13.87
N GLU A 170 -20.93 25.50 13.26
CA GLU A 170 -20.71 24.30 12.44
C GLU A 170 -19.83 24.58 11.22
N CYS A 171 -19.97 25.75 10.58
CA CYS A 171 -19.08 26.19 9.50
C CYS A 171 -17.61 26.33 9.94
N SER A 172 -17.37 26.63 11.23
CA SER A 172 -16.02 26.75 11.80
C SER A 172 -15.40 25.42 12.27
N LYS A 173 -16.09 24.29 12.04
CA LYS A 173 -15.62 22.97 12.49
C LYS A 173 -14.25 22.63 11.87
N PRO A 174 -13.22 22.36 12.70
CA PRO A 174 -11.91 21.99 12.21
C PRO A 174 -11.95 20.68 11.41
N LYS A 175 -11.15 20.60 10.35
CA LYS A 175 -10.97 19.38 9.55
C LYS A 175 -9.75 18.62 10.05
N PRO A 176 -9.81 17.27 10.17
CA PRO A 176 -8.68 16.49 10.58
C PRO A 176 -7.54 16.62 9.55
N PRO A 177 -6.27 16.69 10.00
CA PRO A 177 -5.13 16.65 9.09
C PRO A 177 -5.07 15.29 8.38
N ALA A 178 -4.50 15.27 7.17
CA ALA A 178 -4.36 14.05 6.41
C ALA A 178 -3.35 13.10 7.05
N ARG A 179 -3.61 11.79 7.03
CA ARG A 179 -2.66 10.80 7.54
C ARG A 179 -1.36 10.84 6.75
N SER A 180 -0.23 10.67 7.45
CA SER A 180 1.11 10.80 6.86
C SER A 180 1.63 9.55 6.14
N ASN A 181 1.00 8.40 6.34
CA ASN A 181 1.45 7.12 5.78
C ASN A 181 1.23 7.07 4.25
N ILE A 182 2.13 6.40 3.55
CA ILE A 182 2.10 6.14 2.09
C ILE A 182 2.35 4.65 1.86
N LEU A 183 3.17 4.02 2.69
CA LEU A 183 3.53 2.62 2.58
C LEU A 183 2.67 1.74 3.49
N PHE A 184 2.37 0.55 2.99
CA PHE A 184 1.71 -0.52 3.73
C PHE A 184 2.51 -1.81 3.55
N SER A 185 2.70 -2.56 4.63
CA SER A 185 3.30 -3.90 4.55
C SER A 185 2.25 -4.99 4.64
N GLU A 186 1.39 -4.92 5.66
CA GLU A 186 0.31 -5.89 5.91
C GLU A 186 -0.94 -5.13 6.39
N PRO A 187 -1.58 -4.34 5.52
CA PRO A 187 -2.71 -3.52 5.94
C PRO A 187 -3.98 -4.37 6.07
N THR A 188 -4.83 -4.01 7.02
CA THR A 188 -6.21 -4.50 7.00
C THR A 188 -7.02 -3.78 5.92
N PRO A 189 -8.11 -4.37 5.39
CA PRO A 189 -9.01 -3.70 4.45
C PRO A 189 -9.53 -2.35 4.99
N GLU A 190 -9.84 -2.29 6.29
CA GLU A 190 -10.27 -1.05 6.96
C GLU A 190 -9.15 -0.02 7.02
N GLY A 191 -7.89 -0.47 7.15
CA GLY A 191 -6.70 0.38 7.11
C GLY A 191 -6.54 1.06 5.75
N ILE A 192 -6.66 0.28 4.67
CA ILE A 192 -6.63 0.80 3.29
C ILE A 192 -7.79 1.77 3.06
N PHE A 193 -9.01 1.38 3.45
CA PHE A 193 -10.18 2.23 3.26
C PHE A 193 -10.05 3.58 3.99
N LYS A 194 -9.59 3.56 5.24
CA LYS A 194 -9.33 4.79 6.01
C LYS A 194 -8.25 5.65 5.35
N HIS A 195 -7.23 5.03 4.75
CA HIS A 195 -6.23 5.76 3.99
C HIS A 195 -6.83 6.47 2.77
N TYR A 196 -7.66 5.81 1.98
CA TYR A 196 -8.29 6.48 0.85
C TYR A 196 -9.27 7.59 1.24
N GLN A 197 -9.85 7.53 2.44
CA GLN A 197 -10.72 8.60 2.94
C GLN A 197 -9.96 9.79 3.54
N GLN A 198 -8.83 9.55 4.21
CA GLN A 198 -8.20 10.52 5.11
C GLN A 198 -6.68 10.68 4.92
N GLY A 199 -6.08 9.90 4.04
CA GLY A 199 -4.64 9.85 3.82
C GLY A 199 -4.20 10.63 2.58
N LEU A 200 -2.95 10.39 2.20
CA LEU A 200 -2.34 10.96 1.00
C LEU A 200 -2.88 10.30 -0.27
N PRO A 201 -2.88 11.01 -1.43
CA PRO A 201 -3.44 10.52 -2.69
C PRO A 201 -2.61 9.41 -3.36
N SER A 202 -1.55 8.91 -2.71
CA SER A 202 -0.69 7.83 -3.19
C SER A 202 -0.51 6.79 -2.10
N ALA A 203 -0.41 5.51 -2.50
CA ALA A 203 -0.32 4.37 -1.61
C ALA A 203 0.49 3.25 -2.27
N GLY A 204 1.39 2.64 -1.51
CA GLY A 204 2.20 1.50 -1.95
C GLY A 204 2.08 0.32 -1.00
N LEU A 205 1.73 -0.85 -1.52
CA LEU A 205 1.71 -2.10 -0.76
C LEU A 205 2.98 -2.90 -1.06
N PHE A 206 3.86 -3.01 -0.08
CA PHE A 206 5.15 -3.70 -0.17
C PHE A 206 5.21 -4.77 0.92
N SER A 207 4.97 -6.02 0.52
CA SER A 207 4.97 -7.16 1.42
C SER A 207 6.04 -8.19 1.04
N ASP A 208 6.54 -8.89 2.05
CA ASP A 208 7.33 -10.10 1.89
C ASP A 208 6.47 -11.35 1.71
N GLU A 209 5.16 -11.24 1.97
CA GLU A 209 4.19 -12.31 1.81
C GLU A 209 3.42 -12.19 0.50
N GLY A 210 3.38 -13.27 -0.29
CA GLY A 210 2.68 -13.29 -1.58
C GLY A 210 1.15 -13.24 -1.49
N ILE A 211 0.56 -13.48 -0.30
CA ILE A 211 -0.90 -13.53 -0.11
C ILE A 211 -1.55 -12.17 -0.38
N PHE A 212 -0.91 -11.09 0.04
CA PHE A 212 -1.42 -9.72 -0.16
C PHE A 212 -1.44 -9.30 -1.64
N PHE A 213 -0.57 -9.87 -2.48
CA PHE A 213 -0.58 -9.62 -3.92
C PHE A 213 -1.90 -10.08 -4.56
N LEU A 214 -2.40 -11.25 -4.17
CA LEU A 214 -3.66 -11.80 -4.70
C LEU A 214 -4.88 -10.99 -4.25
N MET A 215 -4.88 -10.49 -3.00
CA MET A 215 -5.96 -9.65 -2.49
C MET A 215 -6.05 -8.28 -3.17
N ALA A 216 -4.92 -7.71 -3.62
CA ALA A 216 -4.89 -6.39 -4.25
C ALA A 216 -5.29 -6.39 -5.74
N MET A 217 -5.52 -7.57 -6.33
CA MET A 217 -5.95 -7.74 -7.73
C MET A 217 -7.46 -7.98 -7.89
N GLU A 218 -8.18 -8.25 -6.79
CA GLU A 218 -9.65 -8.34 -6.75
C GLU A 218 -10.29 -6.96 -6.49
#